data_AF-A0A7K4BYN9-F1
#
_entry.id   AF-A0A7K4BYN9-F1
#
_cell.length_a   1.000
_cell.length_b   1.000
_cell.length_c   1.000
_cell.angle_alpha   90.00
_cell.angle_beta   90.00
_cell.angle_gamma   90.00
#
_symmetry.space_group_name_H-M   'P 1'
#
loop_
_entity.id
_entity.type
_entity.pdbx_description
1 polymer ?
#
loop_
_entity_poly.entity_id
_entity_poly.type
_entity_poly.pdbx_seq_one_letter_code
_entity_poly.pdbx_strand_id
1 'polypeptide(L)' 'MGYEHINSKGTKYYLHSRGRLFFFSKNPEDSIDLPSGYIVVENQKTGLPMIKKQE' A
#
# COMPACT_ATOMS: atom_id res chain seq x y z
N MET A 1 -0.17 10.29 -9.77
CA MET A 1 0.65 9.05 -9.82
C MET A 1 0.29 8.30 -8.56
N GLY A 2 -0.03 7.01 -8.61
CA GLY A 2 -0.35 6.29 -7.37
C GLY A 2 0.91 5.74 -6.72
N TYR A 3 0.88 5.54 -5.41
CA TYR A 3 1.94 4.81 -4.74
C TYR A 3 1.90 3.34 -5.13
N GLU A 4 2.99 2.84 -5.70
CA GLU A 4 3.18 1.43 -6.04
C GLU A 4 4.20 0.77 -5.10
N HIS A 5 3.93 -0.48 -4.76
CA HIS A 5 4.78 -1.28 -3.89
C HIS A 5 4.90 -2.70 -4.44
N ILE A 6 6.13 -3.19 -4.57
CA ILE A 6 6.40 -4.57 -4.93
C ILE A 6 6.74 -5.30 -3.65
N ASN A 7 5.92 -6.30 -3.31
CA ASN A 7 6.21 -7.12 -2.14
C ASN A 7 7.44 -8.01 -2.35
N SER A 8 7.96 -8.60 -1.28
CA SER A 8 9.12 -9.50 -1.32
C SER A 8 8.88 -10.79 -2.13
N LYS A 9 7.62 -11.06 -2.54
CA LYS A 9 7.23 -12.15 -3.43
C LYS A 9 7.13 -11.72 -4.91
N GLY A 10 7.46 -10.48 -5.25
CA GLY A 10 7.40 -9.95 -6.62
C GLY A 10 6.00 -9.55 -7.11
N THR A 11 5.01 -9.48 -6.21
CA THR A 11 3.65 -9.03 -6.52
C THR A 11 3.55 -7.52 -6.38
N LYS A 12 3.08 -6.86 -7.45
CA LYS A 12 2.78 -5.43 -7.46
C LYS A 12 1.46 -5.14 -6.77
N TYR A 13 1.49 -4.15 -5.91
CA TYR A 13 0.35 -3.57 -5.24
C TYR A 13 0.36 -2.07 -5.40
N TYR A 14 -0.82 -1.50 -5.44
CA TYR A 14 -1.06 -0.06 -5.55
C TYR A 14 -1.86 0.37 -4.34
N LEU A 15 -1.56 1.55 -3.82
CA LEU A 15 -2.28 2.11 -2.70
C LEU A 15 -3.60 2.72 -3.16
N HIS A 16 -4.67 2.38 -2.45
CA HIS A 16 -6.02 2.89 -2.67
C HIS A 16 -6.58 3.45 -1.38
N SER A 17 -7.47 4.43 -1.49
CA SER A 17 -8.26 4.92 -0.36
C SER A 17 -9.75 4.78 -0.62
N ARG A 18 -10.48 4.23 0.35
CA ARG A 18 -11.94 4.25 0.37
C ARG A 18 -12.40 5.00 1.61
N GLY A 19 -12.51 6.32 1.47
CA GLY A 19 -12.83 7.22 2.58
C GLY A 19 -11.67 7.30 3.59
N ARG A 20 -11.83 6.67 4.75
CA ARG A 20 -10.81 6.63 5.81
C ARG A 20 -9.98 5.34 5.83
N LEU A 21 -10.30 4.39 4.95
CA LEU A 21 -9.60 3.12 4.87
C LEU A 21 -8.56 3.18 3.75
N PHE A 22 -7.29 2.96 4.10
CA PHE A 22 -6.20 2.78 3.16
C PHE A 22 -5.93 1.29 2.98
N PHE A 23 -5.87 0.83 1.73
CA PHE A 23 -5.64 -0.58 1.42
C PHE A 23 -4.83 -0.74 0.15
N PHE A 24 -4.14 -1.87 0.04
CA PHE A 24 -3.38 -2.22 -1.14
C PHE A 24 -4.21 -3.14 -2.05
N SER A 25 -4.25 -2.81 -3.33
CA SER A 25 -4.91 -3.61 -4.36
C SER A 25 -3.97 -3.89 -5.51
N LYS A 26 -4.24 -4.92 -6.32
CA LYS A 26 -3.45 -5.22 -7.52
C LYS A 26 -3.86 -4.34 -8.72
N ASN A 27 -4.96 -3.61 -8.59
CA ASN A 27 -5.45 -2.72 -9.63
C ASN A 27 -4.70 -1.39 -9.57
N PRO A 28 -4.13 -0.92 -10.70
CA PRO A 28 -3.46 0.39 -10.77
C PRO A 28 -4.44 1.57 -10.88
N GLU A 29 -5.68 1.31 -11.27
CA GLU A 29 -6.73 2.32 -11.44
C GLU A 29 -7.08 2.98 -10.10
N ASP A 30 -7.35 4.29 -10.08
CA ASP A 30 -7.71 5.06 -8.87
C ASP A 30 -6.69 4.97 -7.72
N SER A 31 -5.44 4.61 -8.05
CA SER A 31 -4.37 4.57 -7.06
C SER A 31 -4.02 5.97 -6.58
N ILE A 32 -3.80 6.08 -5.27
CA ILE A 32 -3.50 7.35 -4.59
C ILE A 32 -2.05 7.38 -4.11
N ASP A 33 -1.54 8.58 -3.91
CA ASP A 33 -0.24 8.79 -3.28
C ASP A 33 -0.25 8.42 -1.79
N LEU A 34 0.91 8.01 -1.27
CA LEU A 34 1.08 7.70 0.15
C LEU A 34 0.96 9.00 0.96
N PRO A 35 -0.05 9.12 1.85
CA PRO A 35 -0.19 10.32 2.68
C PRO A 35 1.02 10.48 3.61
N SER A 36 1.43 11.73 3.81
CA SER A 36 2.54 12.06 4.72
C SER A 36 2.25 11.58 6.15
N GLY A 37 3.26 10.98 6.79
CA GLY A 37 3.11 10.39 8.13
C GLY A 37 2.60 8.95 8.12
N TYR A 38 2.54 8.32 6.96
CA TYR A 38 2.29 6.88 6.83
C TYR A 38 3.47 6.21 6.14
N ILE A 39 3.79 5.00 6.59
CA ILE A 39 4.81 4.13 6.03
C ILE A 39 4.17 2.83 5.55
N VAL A 40 4.80 2.22 4.56
CA VAL A 40 4.41 0.93 4.04
C VAL A 40 5.27 -0.13 4.69
N VAL A 41 4.62 -1.08 5.35
CA VAL A 41 5.25 -2.20 6.03
C VAL A 41 4.74 -3.50 5.43
N GLU A 42 5.64 -4.41 5.11
CA GLU A 42 5.26 -5.73 4.61
C GLU A 42 5.16 -6.72 5.76
N ASN A 43 4.06 -7.47 5.81
CA ASN A 43 3.95 -8.59 6.73
C ASN A 43 4.75 -9.80 6.22
N GLN A 44 5.91 -10.07 6.80
CA GLN A 44 6.82 -11.15 6.34
C GLN A 44 6.16 -12.54 6.25
N LYS A 45 5.16 -12.83 7.10
CA LYS A 45 4.45 -14.12 7.08
C LYS A 45 3.54 -14.29 5.86
N THR A 46 2.83 -13.23 5.45
CA THR A 46 1.86 -13.31 4.34
C THR A 46 2.39 -12.72 3.03
N GLY A 47 3.36 -11.80 3.12
CA GLY A 47 3.84 -10.95 2.03
C GLY A 47 2.84 -9.84 1.67
N LEU A 48 1.91 -9.51 2.57
CA LEU A 48 0.91 -8.46 2.31
C LEU A 48 1.49 -7.09 2.71
N PRO A 49 1.55 -6.12 1.80
CA PRO A 49 1.89 -4.74 2.15
C PRO A 49 0.74 -4.11 2.95
N MET A 50 1.09 -3.43 4.02
CA MET A 50 0.16 -2.77 4.94
C MET A 50 0.64 -1.34 5.18
N ILE A 51 -0.31 -0.45 5.44
CA ILE A 51 0.00 0.91 5.87
C ILE A 51 0.06 0.97 7.38
N LYS A 52 1.14 1.55 7.91
CA LYS A 52 1.28 1.89 9.32
C LYS A 52 1.50 3.39 9.45
N LYS A 53 0.90 4.01 10.46
CA LYS A 53 1.21 5.40 10.80
C LYS A 53 2.66 5.47 11.27
N GLN A 54 3.44 6.38 10.70
CA GLN A 54 4.75 6.73 11.20
C GLN A 54 4.51 7.57 12.46
N GLU A 55 4.80 6.98 13.63
CA GLU A 55 4.84 7.70 14.90
C GLU A 55 6.05 8.63 14.96
#